data_AF-A0A3A8JWT5-F1
#
_entry.id   AF-A0A3A8JWT5-F1
#
_cell.length_a   1.000
_cell.length_b   1.000
_cell.length_c   1.000
_cell.angle_alpha   90.00
_cell.angle_beta   90.00
_cell.angle_gamma   90.00
#
_symmetry.space_group_name_H-M   'P 1'
#
loop_
_entity.id
_entity.type
_entity.pdbx_description
1 polymer ?
#
loop_
_entity_poly.entity_id
_entity_poly.type
_entity_poly.pdbx_seq_one_letter_code
_entity_poly.pdbx_strand_id
1 'polypeptide(L)'
;MSDVDFGRAMGASCALHPGREATGTCERCGNFTCDTCSDSGTSPRCPTCRERFGATFPLRRETWTFNKLWDVCWAAFQREWGMLSLAVLITLGVSFGAQLLINLGTGIGAAVDSGVLAAVLSIVGLVAQQLVQGLVQLGLLRVCFDVLHGGRADVARLFSQMHKAVPYALTMLLVFAIVLVPLAILGALGFVAALGTGLLSGFNLDANASPSEFFEALLPIMGVLGLGFLVLVGPLTYLMLPLYLVQPELAYDDVPPSPVEVLRRSWEAARGQRLAMLGVGLAAGAVMVAGFFVCCVGFIPGMALAQLLTAGMFLSLRSPRQDAAAPFPG
;
A
#
# COMPACT_ATOMS: atom_id res chain seq x y z
N MET A 1 -5.64 45.07 38.17
CA MET A 1 -6.71 44.55 37.30
C MET A 1 -6.11 44.43 35.92
N SER A 2 -5.83 43.19 35.53
CA SER A 2 -5.20 42.81 34.27
C SER A 2 -6.27 42.75 33.18
N ASP A 3 -6.14 43.59 32.17
CA ASP A 3 -6.90 43.47 30.93
C ASP A 3 -6.52 42.17 30.24
N VAL A 4 -7.39 41.18 30.40
CA VAL A 4 -7.26 39.89 29.73
C VAL A 4 -7.88 40.06 28.36
N ASP A 5 -7.02 40.35 27.38
CA ASP A 5 -7.34 40.56 25.97
C ASP A 5 -7.76 39.22 25.33
N PHE A 6 -8.98 38.77 25.62
CA PHE A 6 -9.55 37.48 25.16
C PHE A 6 -10.04 37.51 23.69
N GLY A 7 -9.70 38.53 22.91
CA GLY A 7 -10.36 38.81 21.62
C GLY A 7 -9.48 38.91 20.38
N ARG A 8 -8.15 39.06 20.51
CA ARG A 8 -7.27 39.04 19.33
C ARG A 8 -6.99 37.59 18.98
N ALA A 9 -7.49 37.18 17.81
CA ALA A 9 -7.23 35.90 17.17
C ALA A 9 -5.79 35.47 17.50
N MET A 10 -5.64 34.46 18.37
CA MET A 10 -4.33 33.87 18.59
C MET A 10 -3.91 33.29 17.24
N GLY A 11 -3.11 34.06 16.50
CA GLY A 11 -2.48 33.62 15.28
C GLY A 11 -1.83 32.27 15.55
N ALA A 12 -1.84 31.41 14.55
CA ALA A 12 -1.24 30.09 14.69
C ALA A 12 0.19 30.24 15.24
N SER A 13 0.55 29.48 16.27
CA SER A 13 1.88 29.55 16.87
C SER A 13 2.83 28.58 16.19
N CYS A 14 4.12 28.92 16.15
CA CYS A 14 5.11 28.01 15.59
C CYS A 14 5.19 26.72 16.40
N ALA A 15 5.14 25.58 15.72
CA ALA A 15 5.16 24.26 16.37
C ALA A 15 6.42 23.98 17.18
N LEU A 16 7.56 24.59 16.80
CA LEU A 16 8.83 24.48 17.53
C LEU A 16 9.05 25.62 18.53
N HIS A 17 8.37 26.75 18.35
CA HIS A 17 8.50 27.94 19.18
C HIS A 17 7.11 28.46 19.57
N PRO A 18 6.45 27.88 20.59
CA PRO A 18 5.07 28.20 20.93
C PRO A 18 4.83 29.67 21.30
N GLY A 19 5.86 30.37 21.77
CA GLY A 19 5.81 31.80 22.08
C GLY A 19 6.02 32.74 20.88
N ARG A 20 6.13 32.20 19.66
CA ARG A 20 6.27 33.00 18.43
C ARG A 20 5.10 32.75 17.50
N GLU A 21 4.58 33.84 16.94
CA GLU A 21 3.58 33.79 15.88
C GLU A 21 4.16 33.09 14.63
N ALA A 22 3.34 32.26 13.99
CA ALA A 22 3.72 31.59 12.77
C ALA A 22 3.60 32.53 11.58
N THR A 23 4.64 32.59 10.76
CA THR A 23 4.70 33.39 9.55
C THR A 23 4.49 32.57 8.29
N GLY A 24 4.47 31.23 8.42
CA GLY A 24 4.12 30.32 7.34
C GLY A 24 3.86 28.91 7.84
N THR A 25 3.73 27.98 6.90
CA THR A 25 3.58 26.55 7.15
C THR A 25 4.65 25.80 6.39
N CYS A 26 5.33 24.85 7.04
CA CYS A 26 6.29 23.97 6.39
C CYS A 26 5.62 23.19 5.25
N GLU A 27 6.11 23.33 4.02
CA GLU A 27 5.53 22.65 2.85
C GLU A 27 5.53 21.13 2.97
N ARG A 28 6.49 20.56 3.72
CA ARG A 28 6.62 19.10 3.88
C ARG A 28 5.72 18.52 4.96
N CYS A 29 5.62 19.18 6.12
CA CYS A 29 4.92 18.62 7.28
C CYS A 29 3.66 19.37 7.70
N GLY A 30 3.33 20.50 7.05
CA GLY A 30 2.17 21.32 7.39
C GLY A 30 2.29 22.09 8.71
N ASN A 31 3.32 21.85 9.52
CA ASN A 31 3.50 22.55 10.78
C ASN A 31 3.72 24.04 10.56
N PHE A 32 3.07 24.85 11.39
CA PHE A 32 3.30 26.27 11.49
C PHE A 32 4.76 26.58 11.85
N THR A 33 5.38 27.46 11.08
CA THR A 33 6.78 27.89 11.22
C THR A 33 6.83 29.39 11.45
N CYS A 34 7.65 29.84 12.41
CA CYS A 34 8.03 31.24 12.53
C CYS A 34 9.20 31.56 11.59
N ASP A 35 9.53 32.84 11.45
CA ASP A 35 10.60 33.31 10.58
C ASP A 35 11.91 32.58 10.81
N THR A 36 12.33 32.37 12.06
CA THR A 36 13.56 31.63 12.37
C THR A 36 13.50 30.17 11.90
N CYS A 37 12.36 29.49 11.99
CA CYS A 37 12.23 28.12 11.50
C CYS A 37 12.25 28.04 9.98
N SER A 38 11.68 29.04 9.30
CA SER A 38 11.69 29.20 7.84
C SER A 38 12.96 29.86 7.31
N ASP A 39 13.93 30.17 8.17
CA ASP A 39 15.16 30.87 7.80
C ASP A 39 14.88 32.21 7.10
N SER A 40 14.05 33.03 7.76
CA SER A 40 13.53 34.30 7.25
C SER A 40 12.81 34.17 5.90
N GLY A 41 12.04 33.09 5.73
CA GLY A 41 11.29 32.78 4.50
C GLY A 41 12.12 32.16 3.38
N THR A 42 13.45 32.02 3.54
CA THR A 42 14.32 31.44 2.50
C THR A 42 14.19 29.91 2.41
N SER A 43 13.73 29.26 3.48
CA SER A 43 13.46 27.83 3.50
C SER A 43 11.96 27.57 3.55
N PRO A 44 11.38 26.85 2.56
CA PRO A 44 9.98 26.43 2.62
C PRO A 44 9.73 25.33 3.67
N ARG A 45 10.77 24.86 4.37
CA ARG A 45 10.73 23.70 5.26
C ARG A 45 11.23 24.06 6.66
N CYS A 46 10.59 23.49 7.67
CA CYS A 46 11.02 23.62 9.06
C CYS A 46 12.40 22.95 9.27
N PRO A 47 13.16 23.32 10.33
CA PRO A 47 14.49 22.78 10.61
C PRO A 47 14.51 21.26 10.67
N THR A 48 13.54 20.66 11.35
CA THR A 48 13.40 19.19 11.42
C THR A 48 13.18 18.56 10.04
N CYS A 49 12.39 19.18 9.16
CA CYS A 49 12.18 18.69 7.80
C CYS A 49 13.40 18.89 6.90
N ARG A 50 14.20 19.94 7.14
CA ARG A 50 15.47 20.20 6.46
C ARG A 50 16.55 19.20 6.85
N GLU A 51 16.76 18.97 8.14
CA GLU A 51 17.67 17.94 8.64
C GLU A 51 17.30 16.56 8.10
N ARG A 52 15.99 16.24 8.06
CA ARG A 52 15.48 15.02 7.43
C ARG A 52 15.67 14.96 5.92
N PHE A 53 15.79 16.09 5.22
CA PHE A 53 16.05 16.10 3.78
C PHE A 53 17.52 15.80 3.47
N GLY A 54 18.42 16.00 4.44
CA GLY A 54 19.82 15.55 4.38
C GLY A 54 20.02 14.06 4.73
N ALA A 55 19.08 13.45 5.46
CA ALA A 55 19.13 12.02 5.81
C ALA A 55 18.70 11.16 4.61
N THR A 56 19.62 10.90 3.68
CA THR A 56 19.39 9.97 2.57
C THR A 56 19.24 8.55 3.10
N PHE A 57 18.26 7.79 2.59
CA PHE A 57 18.16 6.35 2.85
C PHE A 57 19.51 5.68 2.49
N PRO A 58 20.09 4.85 3.39
CA PRO A 58 21.50 4.45 3.28
C PRO A 58 21.77 3.42 2.17
N LEU A 59 20.74 2.78 1.63
CA LEU A 59 20.88 1.74 0.61
C LEU A 59 20.58 2.30 -0.77
N ARG A 60 21.39 1.90 -1.76
CA ARG A 60 21.19 2.23 -3.18
C ARG A 60 20.97 0.97 -3.99
N ARG A 61 20.49 1.13 -5.21
CA ARG A 61 20.15 0.02 -6.12
C ARG A 61 21.33 -0.91 -6.38
N GLU A 62 22.55 -0.39 -6.34
CA GLU A 62 23.78 -1.16 -6.58
C GLU A 62 24.36 -1.80 -5.31
N THR A 63 24.01 -1.27 -4.13
CA THR A 63 24.67 -1.63 -2.86
C THR A 63 23.77 -2.37 -1.88
N TRP A 64 22.47 -2.42 -2.16
CA TRP A 64 21.50 -3.09 -1.30
C TRP A 64 21.61 -4.62 -1.41
N THR A 65 21.38 -5.27 -0.27
CA THR A 65 21.18 -6.71 -0.17
C THR A 65 20.07 -6.95 0.84
N PHE A 66 19.47 -8.14 0.84
CA PHE A 66 18.41 -8.47 1.80
C PHE A 66 18.87 -8.27 3.25
N ASN A 67 20.09 -8.71 3.61
CA ASN A 67 20.60 -8.56 4.98
C ASN A 67 20.71 -7.09 5.39
N LYS A 68 21.31 -6.24 4.55
CA LYS A 68 21.43 -4.80 4.84
C LYS A 68 20.06 -4.12 4.93
N LEU A 69 19.11 -4.52 4.07
CA LEU A 69 17.74 -4.01 4.11
C LEU A 69 17.06 -4.41 5.42
N TRP A 70 17.20 -5.68 5.83
CA TRP A 70 16.69 -6.18 7.09
C TRP A 70 17.28 -5.41 8.27
N ASP A 71 18.60 -5.23 8.33
CA ASP A 71 19.28 -4.52 9.42
C ASP A 71 18.75 -3.09 9.58
N VAL A 72 18.59 -2.36 8.46
CA VAL A 72 18.06 -0.99 8.45
C VAL A 72 16.59 -0.97 8.89
N CYS A 73 15.75 -1.85 8.33
CA CYS A 73 14.32 -1.89 8.64
C CYS A 73 14.06 -2.36 10.07
N TRP A 74 14.84 -3.33 10.55
CA TRP A 74 14.73 -3.87 11.91
C TRP A 74 15.14 -2.82 12.95
N ALA A 75 16.23 -2.09 12.74
CA ALA A 75 16.63 -0.99 13.62
C ALA A 75 15.56 0.12 13.64
N ALA A 76 15.00 0.47 12.48
CA ALA A 76 13.92 1.44 12.37
C ALA A 76 12.63 0.95 13.07
N PHE A 77 12.31 -0.33 12.93
CA PHE A 77 11.18 -0.98 13.59
C PHE A 77 11.37 -0.98 15.12
N GLN A 78 12.51 -1.41 15.64
CA GLN A 78 12.79 -1.42 17.08
C GLN A 78 12.62 -0.04 17.72
N ARG A 79 12.96 1.03 17.00
CA ARG A 79 12.80 2.42 17.48
C ARG A 79 11.33 2.84 17.62
N GLU A 80 10.46 2.42 16.70
CA GLU A 80 9.09 2.96 16.57
C GLU A 80 7.99 1.86 16.53
N TRP A 81 8.29 0.65 17.02
CA TRP A 81 7.43 -0.54 16.84
C TRP A 81 6.00 -0.32 17.35
N GLY A 82 5.85 0.38 18.49
CA GLY A 82 4.54 0.63 19.10
C GLY A 82 3.66 1.54 18.24
N MET A 83 4.23 2.65 17.75
CA MET A 83 3.50 3.60 16.90
C MET A 83 3.22 3.05 15.50
N LEU A 84 4.14 2.25 14.94
CA LEU A 84 3.90 1.54 13.68
C LEU A 84 2.81 0.47 13.83
N SER A 85 2.80 -0.27 14.94
CA SER A 85 1.74 -1.25 15.24
C SER A 85 0.39 -0.57 15.42
N LEU A 86 0.35 0.59 16.09
CA LEU A 86 -0.86 1.41 16.19
C LEU A 86 -1.36 1.88 14.82
N ALA A 87 -0.46 2.31 13.93
CA ALA A 87 -0.81 2.72 12.58
C ALA A 87 -1.42 1.55 11.77
N VAL A 88 -0.86 0.34 11.90
CA VAL A 88 -1.42 -0.88 11.32
C VAL A 88 -2.78 -1.22 11.92
N LEU A 89 -2.93 -1.12 13.25
CA LEU A 89 -4.20 -1.39 13.92
C LEU A 89 -5.32 -0.45 13.43
N ILE A 90 -5.01 0.84 13.25
CA ILE A 90 -5.95 1.80 12.68
C ILE A 90 -6.28 1.44 11.23
N THR A 91 -5.29 1.01 10.44
CA THR A 91 -5.50 0.55 9.06
C THR A 91 -6.43 -0.66 9.00
N LEU A 92 -6.25 -1.64 9.89
CA LEU A 92 -7.15 -2.77 10.04
C LEU A 92 -8.55 -2.34 10.47
N GLY A 93 -8.66 -1.45 11.45
CA GLY A 93 -9.94 -0.92 11.92
C GLY A 93 -10.74 -0.23 10.82
N VAL A 94 -10.09 0.60 10.00
CA VAL A 94 -10.72 1.24 8.84
C VAL A 94 -11.15 0.20 7.80
N SER A 95 -10.32 -0.83 7.55
CA SER A 95 -10.63 -1.89 6.60
C SER A 95 -11.84 -2.73 7.03
N PHE A 96 -11.92 -3.11 8.31
CA PHE A 96 -13.07 -3.81 8.87
C PHE A 96 -14.33 -2.94 8.88
N GLY A 97 -14.19 -1.65 9.19
CA GLY A 97 -15.29 -0.68 9.11
C GLY A 97 -15.86 -0.57 7.69
N ALA A 98 -14.99 -0.46 6.67
CA ALA A 98 -15.41 -0.43 5.28
C ALA A 98 -16.11 -1.74 4.84
N GLN A 99 -15.62 -2.89 5.28
CA GLN A 99 -16.26 -4.19 5.01
C GLN A 99 -17.67 -4.28 5.63
N LEU A 100 -17.86 -3.73 6.84
CA LEU A 100 -19.16 -3.71 7.50
C LEU A 100 -20.19 -2.88 6.71
N LEU A 101 -19.78 -1.78 6.09
CA LEU A 101 -20.66 -0.98 5.22
C LEU A 101 -21.15 -1.76 4.01
N ILE A 102 -20.32 -2.62 3.42
CA ILE A 102 -20.73 -3.51 2.32
C ILE A 102 -21.77 -4.52 2.80
N ASN A 103 -21.51 -5.16 3.95
CA ASN A 103 -22.43 -6.15 4.52
C ASN A 103 -23.78 -5.54 4.89
N LEU A 104 -23.80 -4.27 5.33
CA LEU A 104 -25.04 -3.53 5.55
C LEU A 104 -25.78 -3.28 4.23
N GLY A 105 -25.05 -2.87 3.17
CA GLY A 105 -25.64 -2.63 1.85
C GLY A 105 -26.28 -3.88 1.24
N THR A 106 -25.60 -5.03 1.32
CA THR A 106 -26.15 -6.32 0.87
C THR A 106 -27.34 -6.75 1.72
N GLY A 107 -27.29 -6.54 3.04
CA GLY A 107 -28.40 -6.82 3.95
C GLY A 107 -29.66 -6.00 3.64
N ILE A 108 -29.52 -4.71 3.34
CA ILE A 108 -30.64 -3.86 2.92
C ILE A 108 -31.23 -4.34 1.59
N GLY A 109 -30.39 -4.66 0.61
CA GLY A 109 -30.85 -5.17 -0.68
C GLY A 109 -31.65 -6.47 -0.56
N ALA A 110 -31.21 -7.38 0.32
CA ALA A 110 -31.94 -8.60 0.64
C ALA A 110 -33.26 -8.32 1.36
N ALA A 111 -33.31 -7.35 2.27
CA ALA A 111 -34.53 -7.00 3.01
C ALA A 111 -35.64 -6.41 2.11
N VAL A 112 -35.28 -5.78 0.99
CA VAL A 112 -36.22 -5.18 0.02
C VAL A 112 -36.59 -6.17 -1.12
N ASP A 113 -36.07 -7.40 -1.09
CA ASP A 113 -36.27 -8.43 -2.11
C ASP A 113 -35.91 -7.96 -3.54
N SER A 114 -34.91 -7.06 -3.64
CA SER A 114 -34.44 -6.53 -4.91
C SER A 114 -33.00 -6.94 -5.17
N GLY A 115 -32.82 -7.99 -5.97
CA GLY A 115 -31.49 -8.46 -6.39
C GLY A 115 -30.69 -7.39 -7.14
N VAL A 116 -31.35 -6.52 -7.91
CA VAL A 116 -30.71 -5.41 -8.62
C VAL A 116 -30.15 -4.37 -7.64
N LEU A 117 -30.95 -3.97 -6.64
CA LEU A 117 -30.49 -3.02 -5.62
C LEU A 117 -29.32 -3.60 -4.83
N ALA A 118 -29.40 -4.88 -4.42
CA ALA A 118 -28.31 -5.57 -3.75
C ALA A 118 -27.02 -5.58 -4.57
N ALA A 119 -27.13 -5.88 -5.88
CA ALA A 119 -25.97 -5.89 -6.78
C ALA A 119 -25.35 -4.50 -6.95
N VAL A 120 -26.15 -3.46 -7.17
CA VAL A 120 -25.67 -2.08 -7.31
C VAL A 120 -24.97 -1.60 -6.04
N LEU A 121 -25.59 -1.79 -4.87
CA LEU A 121 -25.00 -1.41 -3.58
C LEU A 121 -23.70 -2.18 -3.30
N SER A 122 -23.63 -3.45 -3.70
CA SER A 122 -22.41 -4.26 -3.56
C SER A 122 -21.26 -3.72 -4.42
N ILE A 123 -21.53 -3.36 -5.68
CA ILE A 123 -20.51 -2.82 -6.59
C ILE A 123 -20.00 -1.47 -6.06
N VAL A 124 -20.91 -0.57 -5.68
CA VAL A 124 -20.55 0.74 -5.12
C VAL A 124 -19.75 0.57 -3.82
N GLY A 125 -20.21 -0.33 -2.95
CA GLY A 125 -19.53 -0.64 -1.69
C GLY A 125 -18.12 -1.21 -1.91
N LEU A 126 -17.95 -2.11 -2.87
CA LEU A 126 -16.65 -2.71 -3.20
C LEU A 126 -15.66 -1.66 -3.74
N VAL A 127 -16.12 -0.77 -4.63
CA VAL A 127 -15.28 0.34 -5.12
C VAL A 127 -14.90 1.28 -3.99
N ALA A 128 -15.86 1.68 -3.15
CA ALA A 128 -15.61 2.55 -2.01
C ALA A 128 -14.62 1.92 -1.01
N GLN A 129 -14.80 0.64 -0.69
CA GLN A 129 -13.88 -0.10 0.19
C GLN A 129 -12.46 -0.12 -0.38
N GLN A 130 -12.30 -0.43 -1.66
CA GLN A 130 -10.97 -0.51 -2.28
C GLN A 130 -10.26 0.85 -2.32
N LEU A 131 -11.02 1.93 -2.50
CA LEU A 131 -10.48 3.29 -2.40
C LEU A 131 -10.06 3.63 -0.98
N VAL A 132 -10.92 3.37 0.01
CA VAL A 132 -10.64 3.66 1.42
C VAL A 132 -9.43 2.85 1.91
N GLN A 133 -9.44 1.53 1.69
CA GLN A 133 -8.33 0.65 2.07
C GLN A 133 -7.03 1.06 1.39
N GLY A 134 -7.09 1.39 0.09
CA GLY A 134 -5.97 1.88 -0.68
C GLY A 134 -5.36 3.18 -0.15
N LEU A 135 -6.21 4.16 0.18
CA LEU A 135 -5.76 5.46 0.69
C LEU A 135 -5.11 5.35 2.07
N VAL A 136 -5.66 4.54 2.96
CA VAL A 136 -5.05 4.30 4.27
C VAL A 136 -3.73 3.55 4.12
N GLN A 137 -3.65 2.60 3.17
CA GLN A 137 -2.40 1.91 2.84
C GLN A 137 -1.33 2.87 2.31
N LEU A 138 -1.69 3.85 1.47
CA LEU A 138 -0.76 4.92 1.05
C LEU A 138 -0.28 5.77 2.24
N GLY A 139 -1.20 6.09 3.17
CA GLY A 139 -0.87 6.76 4.41
C GLY A 139 0.13 5.98 5.27
N LEU A 140 -0.09 4.67 5.41
CA LEU A 140 0.79 3.78 6.16
C LEU A 140 2.20 3.72 5.54
N LEU A 141 2.28 3.60 4.21
CA LEU A 141 3.56 3.64 3.49
C LEU A 141 4.29 4.98 3.70
N ARG A 142 3.58 6.11 3.74
CA ARG A 142 4.17 7.41 4.05
C ARG A 142 4.75 7.47 5.47
N VAL A 143 4.03 6.91 6.46
CA VAL A 143 4.55 6.78 7.83
C VAL A 143 5.81 5.89 7.85
N CYS A 144 5.82 4.78 7.12
CA CYS A 144 7.00 3.93 6.96
C CYS A 144 8.18 4.69 6.35
N PHE A 145 7.95 5.48 5.29
CA PHE A 145 9.01 6.32 4.70
C PHE A 145 9.55 7.33 5.70
N ASP A 146 8.68 8.01 6.46
CA ASP A 146 9.11 8.96 7.49
C ASP A 146 10.01 8.28 8.54
N VAL A 147 9.64 7.08 9.00
CA VAL A 147 10.45 6.31 9.96
C VAL A 147 11.79 5.86 9.38
N LEU A 148 11.81 5.39 8.13
CA LEU A 148 13.03 4.96 7.44
C LEU A 148 14.01 6.11 7.18
N HIS A 149 13.53 7.35 7.06
CA HIS A 149 14.35 8.56 6.99
C HIS A 149 14.74 9.12 8.38
N GLY A 150 14.57 8.34 9.45
CA GLY A 150 14.92 8.75 10.82
C GLY A 150 13.85 9.55 11.57
N GLY A 151 12.66 9.72 10.97
CA GLY A 151 11.51 10.34 11.62
C GLY A 151 10.85 9.45 12.68
N ARG A 152 9.91 10.05 13.42
CA ARG A 152 8.99 9.35 14.32
C ARG A 152 7.74 8.93 13.55
N ALA A 153 7.13 7.82 13.95
CA ALA A 153 5.86 7.40 13.38
C ALA A 153 4.73 8.32 13.88
N ASP A 154 4.06 9.00 12.95
CA ASP A 154 2.95 9.90 13.24
C ASP A 154 1.67 9.40 12.57
N VAL A 155 0.76 8.91 13.39
CA VAL A 155 -0.51 8.31 12.96
C VAL A 155 -1.42 9.33 12.28
N ALA A 156 -1.32 10.62 12.62
CA ALA A 156 -2.13 11.66 11.96
C ALA A 156 -1.85 11.72 10.45
N ARG A 157 -0.65 11.31 10.03
CA ARG A 157 -0.24 11.29 8.62
C ARG A 157 -0.90 10.19 7.81
N LEU A 158 -1.53 9.19 8.43
CA LEU A 158 -2.29 8.16 7.72
C LEU A 158 -3.35 8.78 6.81
N PHE A 159 -3.97 9.88 7.24
CA PHE A 159 -5.03 10.54 6.49
C PHE A 159 -4.53 11.71 5.62
N SER A 160 -3.23 12.03 5.66
CA SER A 160 -2.67 13.14 4.86
C SER A 160 -2.79 12.91 3.35
N GLN A 161 -2.93 11.65 2.93
CA GLN A 161 -2.95 11.25 1.52
C GLN A 161 -4.34 11.26 0.87
N MET A 162 -5.39 11.71 1.57
CA MET A 162 -6.76 11.73 1.01
C MET A 162 -6.88 12.54 -0.28
N HIS A 163 -6.08 13.60 -0.45
CA HIS A 163 -6.05 14.39 -1.69
C HIS A 163 -5.59 13.58 -2.93
N LYS A 164 -4.96 12.42 -2.74
CA LYS A 164 -4.52 11.50 -3.81
C LYS A 164 -5.56 10.45 -4.19
N ALA A 165 -6.78 10.53 -3.65
CA ALA A 165 -7.86 9.58 -3.94
C ALA A 165 -8.12 9.37 -5.43
N VAL A 166 -8.22 10.47 -6.19
CA VAL A 166 -8.50 10.41 -7.63
C VAL A 166 -7.34 9.82 -8.43
N PRO A 167 -6.08 10.29 -8.29
CA PRO A 167 -4.94 9.65 -8.95
C PRO A 167 -4.78 8.17 -8.59
N TYR A 168 -5.02 7.81 -7.33
CA TYR A 168 -4.99 6.42 -6.88
C TYR A 168 -6.07 5.59 -7.58
N ALA A 169 -7.31 6.08 -7.63
CA ALA A 169 -8.43 5.41 -8.30
C ALA A 169 -8.13 5.17 -9.79
N LEU A 170 -7.63 6.19 -10.49
CA LEU A 170 -7.27 6.08 -11.91
C LEU A 170 -6.13 5.08 -12.14
N THR A 171 -5.13 5.09 -11.27
CA THR A 171 -4.01 4.14 -11.35
C THR A 171 -4.48 2.71 -11.08
N MET A 172 -5.33 2.50 -10.08
CA MET A 172 -5.88 1.18 -9.78
C MET A 172 -6.81 0.68 -10.89
N LEU A 173 -7.61 1.55 -11.51
CA LEU A 173 -8.43 1.18 -12.66
C LEU A 173 -7.56 0.75 -13.85
N LEU A 174 -6.46 1.46 -14.11
CA LEU A 174 -5.51 1.11 -15.16
C LEU A 174 -4.81 -0.24 -14.85
N VAL A 175 -4.33 -0.43 -13.62
CA VAL A 175 -3.74 -1.71 -13.17
C VAL A 175 -4.74 -2.85 -13.32
N PHE A 176 -5.99 -2.62 -12.90
CA PHE A 176 -7.08 -3.59 -12.99
C PHE A 176 -7.36 -3.95 -14.44
N ALA A 177 -7.41 -2.98 -15.36
CA ALA A 177 -7.57 -3.27 -16.78
C ALA A 177 -6.40 -4.10 -17.34
N ILE A 178 -5.15 -3.75 -17.00
CA ILE A 178 -3.93 -4.46 -17.45
C ILE A 178 -3.89 -5.91 -16.94
N VAL A 179 -4.39 -6.17 -15.73
CA VAL A 179 -4.37 -7.50 -15.11
C VAL A 179 -5.60 -8.32 -15.47
N LEU A 180 -6.79 -7.75 -15.27
CA LEU A 180 -8.05 -8.48 -15.39
C LEU A 180 -8.34 -8.84 -16.84
N VAL A 181 -8.07 -7.95 -17.81
CA VAL A 181 -8.39 -8.22 -19.22
C VAL A 181 -7.62 -9.46 -19.73
N PRO A 182 -6.29 -9.58 -19.55
CA PRO A 182 -5.58 -10.80 -19.93
C PRO A 182 -6.04 -12.03 -19.15
N LEU A 183 -6.30 -11.92 -17.84
CA LEU A 183 -6.80 -13.04 -17.04
C LEU A 183 -8.19 -13.51 -17.51
N ALA A 184 -9.08 -12.59 -17.86
CA ALA A 184 -10.40 -12.90 -18.40
C ALA A 184 -10.30 -13.58 -19.77
N ILE A 185 -9.41 -13.12 -20.64
CA ILE A 185 -9.13 -13.76 -21.94
C ILE A 185 -8.58 -15.17 -21.73
N LEU A 186 -7.58 -15.34 -20.85
CA LEU A 186 -7.01 -16.65 -20.54
C LEU A 186 -8.04 -17.59 -19.90
N GLY A 187 -8.87 -17.09 -18.99
CA GLY A 187 -9.96 -17.85 -18.39
C GLY A 187 -11.02 -18.29 -19.41
N ALA A 188 -11.43 -17.39 -20.31
CA ALA A 188 -12.35 -17.71 -21.39
C ALA A 188 -11.77 -18.76 -22.36
N LEU A 189 -10.50 -18.62 -22.75
CA LEU A 189 -9.81 -19.60 -23.59
C LEU A 189 -9.67 -20.96 -22.89
N GLY A 190 -9.31 -20.97 -21.61
CA GLY A 190 -9.23 -22.18 -20.79
C GLY A 190 -10.59 -22.88 -20.66
N PHE A 191 -11.67 -22.11 -20.48
CA PHE A 191 -13.03 -22.63 -20.44
C PHE A 191 -13.46 -23.25 -21.77
N VAL A 192 -13.18 -22.58 -22.90
CA VAL A 192 -13.45 -23.12 -24.24
C VAL A 192 -12.65 -24.40 -24.51
N ALA A 193 -11.38 -24.45 -24.10
CA ALA A 193 -10.56 -25.66 -24.22
C ALA A 193 -11.10 -26.81 -23.35
N ALA A 194 -11.58 -26.53 -22.14
CA ALA A 194 -12.20 -27.52 -21.26
C ALA A 194 -13.51 -28.08 -21.84
N LEU A 195 -14.32 -27.23 -22.50
CA LEU A 195 -15.49 -27.68 -23.25
C LEU A 195 -15.11 -28.57 -24.45
N GLY A 196 -14.09 -28.18 -25.21
CA GLY A 196 -13.65 -28.90 -26.41
C GLY A 196 -13.00 -30.27 -26.14
N THR A 197 -12.39 -30.44 -24.97
CA THR A 197 -11.74 -31.69 -24.54
C THR A 197 -12.69 -32.69 -23.88
N GLY A 198 -13.97 -32.32 -23.69
CA GLY A 198 -14.95 -33.18 -23.00
C GLY A 198 -14.67 -33.34 -21.50
N LEU A 199 -13.76 -32.55 -20.93
CA LEU A 199 -13.44 -32.54 -19.50
C LEU A 199 -14.68 -32.20 -18.65
N LEU A 200 -15.58 -31.38 -19.19
CA LEU A 200 -16.84 -31.02 -18.55
C LEU A 200 -17.96 -32.07 -18.73
N SER A 201 -17.88 -32.94 -19.75
CA SER A 201 -18.85 -34.04 -19.95
C SER A 201 -18.63 -35.23 -19.02
N GLY A 202 -17.48 -35.33 -18.35
CA GLY A 202 -17.20 -36.35 -17.33
C GLY A 202 -17.92 -36.12 -15.99
N PHE A 203 -18.62 -35.00 -15.81
CA PHE A 203 -19.25 -34.61 -14.53
C PHE A 203 -20.66 -35.17 -14.28
N ASN A 204 -21.11 -36.18 -15.03
CA ASN A 204 -22.29 -36.95 -14.64
C ASN A 204 -21.93 -37.86 -13.45
N LEU A 205 -21.70 -37.25 -12.29
CA LEU A 205 -21.61 -37.95 -11.02
C LEU A 205 -23.02 -38.34 -10.61
N ASP A 206 -23.33 -39.63 -10.69
CA ASP A 206 -24.53 -40.18 -10.07
C ASP A 206 -24.54 -39.78 -8.59
N ALA A 207 -25.70 -39.37 -8.07
CA ALA A 207 -25.85 -38.93 -6.68
C ALA A 207 -25.48 -40.02 -5.64
N ASN A 208 -25.27 -41.26 -6.10
CA ASN A 208 -24.89 -42.43 -5.32
C ASN A 208 -23.42 -42.84 -5.48
N ALA A 209 -22.59 -42.04 -6.17
CA ALA A 209 -21.17 -42.37 -6.37
C ALA A 209 -20.43 -42.53 -5.04
N SER A 210 -19.62 -43.58 -4.93
CA SER A 210 -18.82 -43.81 -3.74
C SER A 210 -17.72 -42.74 -3.60
N PRO A 211 -17.27 -42.40 -2.37
CA PRO A 211 -16.20 -41.42 -2.17
C PRO A 211 -14.91 -41.74 -2.94
N SER A 212 -14.58 -43.03 -3.13
CA SER A 212 -13.42 -43.47 -3.90
C SER A 212 -13.56 -43.18 -5.40
N GLU A 213 -14.72 -43.44 -6.00
CA GLU A 213 -14.97 -43.12 -7.42
C GLU A 213 -14.94 -41.61 -7.67
N PHE A 214 -15.44 -40.83 -6.70
CA PHE A 214 -15.33 -39.37 -6.74
C PHE A 214 -13.87 -38.90 -6.74
N PHE A 215 -13.02 -39.42 -5.84
CA PHE A 215 -11.61 -39.03 -5.78
C PHE A 215 -10.82 -39.47 -7.02
N GLU A 216 -11.08 -40.65 -7.58
CA GLU A 216 -10.45 -41.12 -8.81
C GLU A 216 -10.83 -40.27 -10.02
N ALA A 217 -12.09 -39.83 -10.12
CA ALA A 217 -12.54 -38.91 -11.16
C ALA A 217 -11.95 -37.49 -10.97
N LEU A 218 -11.73 -37.06 -9.73
CA LEU A 218 -11.21 -35.73 -9.41
C LEU A 218 -9.68 -35.63 -9.62
N LEU A 219 -8.93 -36.71 -9.43
CA LEU A 219 -7.47 -36.73 -9.50
C LEU A 219 -6.87 -36.19 -10.82
N PRO A 220 -7.33 -36.59 -12.02
CA PRO A 220 -6.82 -36.01 -13.27
C PRO A 220 -7.18 -34.54 -13.41
N ILE A 221 -8.34 -34.11 -12.91
CA ILE A 221 -8.78 -32.72 -12.94
C ILE A 221 -7.91 -31.87 -12.02
N MET A 222 -7.65 -32.34 -10.80
CA MET A 222 -6.71 -31.71 -9.86
C MET A 222 -5.30 -31.66 -10.42
N GLY A 223 -4.87 -32.69 -11.16
CA GLY A 223 -3.59 -32.70 -11.87
C GLY A 223 -3.51 -31.61 -12.93
N VAL A 224 -4.52 -31.50 -13.80
CA VAL A 224 -4.59 -30.47 -14.85
C VAL A 224 -4.74 -29.06 -14.27
N LEU A 225 -5.60 -28.88 -13.25
CA LEU A 225 -5.77 -27.61 -12.55
C LEU A 225 -4.51 -27.21 -11.79
N GLY A 226 -3.84 -28.17 -11.13
CA GLY A 226 -2.58 -27.94 -10.42
C GLY A 226 -1.44 -27.57 -11.36
N LEU A 227 -1.33 -28.25 -12.51
CA LEU A 227 -0.36 -27.90 -13.55
C LEU A 227 -0.68 -26.54 -14.17
N GLY A 228 -1.95 -26.27 -14.50
CA GLY A 228 -2.40 -24.99 -15.02
C GLY A 228 -2.11 -23.84 -14.04
N PHE A 229 -2.34 -24.06 -12.76
CA PHE A 229 -1.99 -23.13 -11.70
C PHE A 229 -0.48 -22.86 -11.68
N LEU A 230 0.37 -23.89 -11.66
CA LEU A 230 1.83 -23.73 -11.70
C LEU A 230 2.31 -22.94 -12.92
N VAL A 231 1.76 -23.26 -14.10
CA VAL A 231 2.09 -22.60 -15.37
C VAL A 231 1.63 -21.13 -15.38
N LEU A 232 0.48 -20.80 -14.77
CA LEU A 232 -0.03 -19.43 -14.72
C LEU A 232 0.63 -18.59 -13.62
N VAL A 233 0.90 -19.19 -12.46
CA VAL A 233 1.38 -18.49 -11.27
C VAL A 233 2.77 -17.92 -11.46
N GLY A 234 3.69 -18.65 -12.12
CA GLY A 234 5.04 -18.15 -12.38
C GLY A 234 5.03 -16.84 -13.19
N PRO A 235 4.47 -16.83 -14.40
CA PRO A 235 4.32 -15.63 -15.23
C PRO A 235 3.50 -14.53 -14.55
N LEU A 236 2.39 -14.88 -13.89
CA LEU A 236 1.55 -13.89 -13.20
C LEU A 236 2.29 -13.24 -12.03
N THR A 237 3.00 -14.02 -11.21
CA THR A 237 3.83 -13.49 -10.12
C THR A 237 4.93 -12.58 -10.68
N TYR A 238 5.58 -13.01 -11.76
CA TYR A 238 6.61 -12.21 -12.43
C TYR A 238 6.07 -10.88 -12.98
N LEU A 239 4.82 -10.90 -13.48
CA LEU A 239 4.11 -9.70 -13.95
C LEU A 239 3.62 -8.84 -12.78
N MET A 240 3.19 -9.42 -11.66
CA MET A 240 2.64 -8.68 -10.51
C MET A 240 3.70 -8.00 -9.67
N LEU A 241 4.92 -8.54 -9.64
CA LEU A 241 5.99 -8.06 -8.77
C LEU A 241 6.21 -6.56 -8.84
N PRO A 242 6.27 -5.90 -10.01
CA PRO A 242 6.44 -4.47 -9.99
C PRO A 242 5.13 -3.69 -9.83
N LEU A 243 3.95 -4.31 -9.99
CA LEU A 243 2.68 -3.65 -9.66
C LEU A 243 2.58 -3.42 -8.15
N TYR A 244 3.26 -4.26 -7.37
CA TYR A 244 3.42 -4.07 -5.94
C TYR A 244 4.14 -2.75 -5.58
N LEU A 245 4.97 -2.20 -6.48
CA LEU A 245 5.65 -0.91 -6.26
C LEU A 245 4.81 0.31 -6.62
N VAL A 246 3.61 0.13 -7.20
CA VAL A 246 2.72 1.23 -7.58
C VAL A 246 2.26 2.01 -6.34
N GLN A 247 1.91 1.32 -5.27
CA GLN A 247 1.48 1.96 -4.02
C GLN A 247 2.62 2.78 -3.37
N PRO A 248 3.83 2.24 -3.17
CA PRO A 248 4.98 3.01 -2.72
C PRO A 248 5.29 4.24 -3.58
N GLU A 249 5.24 4.12 -4.91
CA GLU A 249 5.54 5.24 -5.83
C GLU A 249 4.52 6.37 -5.70
N LEU A 250 3.22 6.04 -5.60
CA LEU A 250 2.15 7.01 -5.35
C LEU A 250 2.25 7.66 -3.96
N ALA A 251 2.68 6.91 -2.95
CA ALA A 251 2.81 7.42 -1.59
C ALA A 251 4.00 8.39 -1.43
N TYR A 252 5.06 8.19 -2.21
CA TYR A 252 6.33 8.91 -2.06
C TYR A 252 6.29 10.35 -2.60
N ASP A 253 5.86 10.58 -3.85
CA ASP A 253 5.84 11.92 -4.45
C ASP A 253 4.66 12.73 -3.91
N ASP A 254 4.86 13.96 -3.44
CA ASP A 254 3.75 14.78 -2.90
C ASP A 254 2.74 15.15 -3.99
N VAL A 255 3.22 15.56 -5.17
CA VAL A 255 2.38 15.75 -6.35
C VAL A 255 2.24 14.40 -7.07
N PRO A 256 1.02 13.86 -7.21
CA PRO A 256 0.82 12.55 -7.80
C PRO A 256 1.19 12.58 -9.30
N PRO A 257 2.14 11.76 -9.77
CA PRO A 257 2.44 11.64 -11.19
C PRO A 257 1.28 10.99 -11.95
N SER A 258 1.29 11.10 -13.28
CA SER A 258 0.26 10.46 -14.10
C SER A 258 0.25 8.93 -13.92
N PRO A 259 -0.90 8.24 -14.02
CA PRO A 259 -0.99 6.78 -13.82
C PRO A 259 -0.02 5.96 -14.67
N VAL A 260 0.20 6.38 -15.92
CA VAL A 260 1.13 5.70 -16.85
C VAL A 260 2.57 5.91 -16.42
N GLU A 261 2.91 7.11 -15.94
CA GLU A 261 4.24 7.42 -15.43
C GLU A 261 4.55 6.64 -14.15
N VAL A 262 3.58 6.49 -13.24
CA VAL A 262 3.71 5.62 -12.05
C VAL A 262 4.08 4.19 -12.48
N LEU A 263 3.31 3.61 -13.41
CA LEU A 263 3.55 2.25 -13.89
C LEU A 263 4.93 2.09 -14.54
N ARG A 264 5.31 3.06 -15.39
CA ARG A 264 6.61 3.08 -16.04
C ARG A 264 7.74 3.05 -15.01
N ARG A 265 7.67 3.92 -14.00
CA ARG A 265 8.67 3.99 -12.93
C ARG A 265 8.71 2.72 -12.09
N SER A 266 7.56 2.15 -11.75
CA SER A 266 7.50 0.86 -11.05
C SER A 266 8.18 -0.25 -11.86
N TRP A 267 8.02 -0.26 -13.18
CA TRP A 267 8.68 -1.21 -14.09
C TRP A 267 10.20 -1.01 -14.16
N GLU A 268 10.63 0.24 -14.24
CA GLU A 268 12.05 0.61 -14.26
C GLU A 268 12.75 0.28 -12.93
N ALA A 269 12.07 0.51 -11.79
CA ALA A 269 12.57 0.17 -10.46
C ALA A 269 12.79 -1.34 -10.28
N ALA A 270 11.87 -2.18 -10.76
CA ALA A 270 12.00 -3.63 -10.63
C ALA A 270 12.89 -4.29 -11.69
N ARG A 271 13.31 -3.57 -12.73
CA ARG A 271 14.13 -4.15 -13.80
C ARG A 271 15.43 -4.72 -13.22
N GLY A 272 15.67 -6.01 -13.46
CA GLY A 272 16.85 -6.73 -12.95
C GLY A 272 16.81 -7.09 -11.45
N GLN A 273 15.75 -6.75 -10.71
CA GLN A 273 15.66 -6.96 -9.26
C GLN A 273 14.43 -7.76 -8.82
N ARG A 274 13.66 -8.33 -9.76
CA ARG A 274 12.40 -9.06 -9.50
C ARG A 274 12.55 -10.23 -8.53
N LEU A 275 13.61 -11.03 -8.67
CA LEU A 275 13.85 -12.17 -7.76
C LEU A 275 14.16 -11.71 -6.32
N ALA A 276 14.92 -10.62 -6.18
CA ALA A 276 15.20 -10.05 -4.88
C ALA A 276 13.92 -9.48 -4.24
N MET A 277 13.05 -8.84 -5.02
CA MET A 277 11.73 -8.39 -4.57
C MET A 277 10.85 -9.54 -4.11
N LEU A 278 10.86 -10.66 -4.85
CA LEU A 278 10.16 -11.88 -4.44
C LEU A 278 10.71 -12.40 -3.12
N GLY A 279 12.03 -12.40 -2.93
CA GLY A 279 12.67 -12.78 -1.67
C GLY A 279 12.24 -11.90 -0.49
N VAL A 280 12.19 -10.58 -0.68
CA VAL A 280 11.65 -9.64 0.33
C VAL A 280 10.19 -9.92 0.62
N GLY A 281 9.37 -10.17 -0.41
CA GLY A 281 7.96 -10.53 -0.26
C GLY A 281 7.74 -11.82 0.52
N LEU A 282 8.54 -12.86 0.24
CA LEU A 282 8.52 -14.13 0.99
C LEU A 282 8.95 -13.94 2.44
N ALA A 283 9.99 -13.15 2.70
CA ALA A 283 10.44 -12.83 4.05
C ALA A 283 9.36 -12.04 4.83
N ALA A 284 8.74 -11.05 4.19
CA ALA A 284 7.61 -10.31 4.77
C ALA A 284 6.42 -11.24 5.08
N GLY A 285 6.10 -12.17 4.19
CA GLY A 285 5.11 -13.22 4.42
C GLY A 285 5.45 -14.12 5.59
N ALA A 286 6.69 -14.59 5.68
CA ALA A 286 7.16 -15.43 6.77
C ALA A 286 7.09 -14.73 8.13
N VAL A 287 7.42 -13.43 8.19
CA VAL A 287 7.27 -12.60 9.40
C VAL A 287 5.81 -12.53 9.84
N MET A 288 4.87 -12.32 8.90
CA MET A 288 3.44 -12.27 9.22
C MET A 288 2.93 -13.63 9.73
N VAL A 289 3.33 -14.73 9.09
CA VAL A 289 2.98 -16.10 9.50
C VAL A 289 3.54 -16.43 10.89
N ALA A 290 4.81 -16.08 11.14
CA ALA A 290 5.41 -16.23 12.47
C ALA A 290 4.65 -15.42 13.53
N GLY A 291 4.28 -14.18 13.21
CA GLY A 291 3.46 -13.33 14.09
C GLY A 291 2.08 -13.93 14.39
N PHE A 292 1.47 -14.62 13.43
CA PHE A 292 0.22 -15.36 13.64
C PHE A 292 0.39 -16.51 14.63
N PHE A 293 1.46 -17.30 14.52
CA PHE A 293 1.76 -18.39 15.45
C PHE A 293 2.07 -17.91 16.88
N VAL A 294 2.49 -16.65 17.06
CA VAL A 294 2.62 -16.01 18.38
C VAL A 294 1.26 -15.42 18.82
N CYS A 295 0.27 -16.30 18.94
CA CYS A 295 -1.07 -16.02 19.48
C CYS A 295 -1.85 -14.90 18.77
N CYS A 296 -1.66 -14.68 17.47
CA CYS A 296 -2.25 -13.59 16.68
C CYS A 296 -1.86 -12.16 17.10
N VAL A 297 -1.37 -11.94 18.33
CA VAL A 297 -0.91 -10.62 18.82
C VAL A 297 0.33 -10.19 18.06
N GLY A 298 1.20 -11.13 17.67
CA GLY A 298 2.38 -10.87 16.85
C GLY A 298 2.08 -10.49 15.40
N PHE A 299 0.85 -10.70 14.91
CA PHE A 299 0.48 -10.40 13.52
C PHE A 299 0.53 -8.90 13.22
N ILE A 300 0.06 -8.05 14.15
CA ILE A 300 0.05 -6.59 13.98
C ILE A 300 1.49 -6.02 13.84
N PRO A 301 2.42 -6.27 14.79
CA PRO A 301 3.81 -5.83 14.63
C PRO A 301 4.50 -6.51 13.44
N GLY A 302 4.16 -7.77 13.13
CA GLY A 302 4.67 -8.47 11.95
C GLY A 302 4.29 -7.78 10.63
N MET A 303 3.03 -7.34 10.50
CA MET A 303 2.58 -6.54 9.36
C MET A 303 3.29 -5.19 9.30
N ALA A 304 3.49 -4.52 10.44
CA ALA A 304 4.22 -3.25 10.47
C ALA A 304 5.66 -3.40 9.94
N LEU A 305 6.36 -4.46 10.35
CA LEU A 305 7.70 -4.77 9.85
C LEU A 305 7.67 -5.15 8.36
N ALA A 306 6.69 -5.94 7.91
CA ALA A 306 6.50 -6.27 6.50
C ALA A 306 6.34 -5.01 5.62
N GLN A 307 5.56 -4.03 6.09
CA GLN A 307 5.38 -2.75 5.39
C GLN A 307 6.67 -1.91 5.37
N LEU A 308 7.44 -1.90 6.46
CA LEU A 308 8.76 -1.27 6.48
C LEU A 308 9.73 -1.91 5.49
N LEU A 309 9.75 -3.26 5.40
CA LEU A 309 10.60 -3.97 4.43
C LEU A 309 10.21 -3.60 2.98
N THR A 310 8.91 -3.56 2.69
CA THR A 310 8.41 -3.12 1.38
C THR A 310 8.81 -1.68 1.08
N ALA A 311 8.62 -0.76 2.02
CA ALA A 311 8.99 0.64 1.87
C ALA A 311 10.51 0.82 1.69
N GLY A 312 11.33 0.13 2.50
CA GLY A 312 12.78 0.17 2.41
C GLY A 312 13.32 -0.43 1.12
N MET A 313 12.73 -1.53 0.65
CA MET A 313 13.03 -2.11 -0.66
C MET A 313 12.71 -1.13 -1.79
N PHE A 314 11.56 -0.45 -1.72
CA PHE A 314 11.22 0.57 -2.71
C PHE A 314 12.25 1.71 -2.72
N LEU A 315 12.65 2.22 -1.53
CA LEU A 315 13.66 3.27 -1.42
C LEU A 315 15.04 2.83 -1.93
N SER A 316 15.41 1.55 -1.77
CA SER A 316 16.68 1.04 -2.31
C SER A 316 16.65 0.86 -3.82
N LEU A 317 15.51 0.48 -4.40
CA LEU A 317 15.37 0.23 -5.84
C LEU A 317 15.21 1.51 -6.66
N ARG A 318 14.66 2.58 -6.06
CA ARG A 318 14.46 3.86 -6.71
C ARG A 318 15.80 4.54 -6.98
N SER A 319 16.04 4.93 -8.22
CA SER A 319 17.21 5.74 -8.57
C SER A 319 17.12 7.11 -7.88
N PRO A 320 18.20 7.61 -7.24
CA PRO A 320 18.24 8.97 -6.72
C PRO A 320 17.92 9.94 -7.86
N ARG A 321 16.78 10.60 -7.75
CA ARG A 321 16.29 11.47 -8.81
C ARG A 321 17.19 12.70 -8.88
N GLN A 322 17.54 13.12 -10.09
CA GLN A 322 18.19 14.41 -10.37
C GLN A 322 17.23 15.61 -10.12
N ASP A 323 16.20 15.46 -9.28
CA ASP A 323 15.22 16.50 -8.97
C ASP A 323 15.81 17.64 -8.12
N ALA A 324 17.06 17.51 -7.67
CA ALA A 324 17.81 18.60 -7.04
C ALA A 324 18.59 19.47 -8.05
N ALA A 325 18.50 19.19 -9.36
CA ALA A 325 19.25 19.89 -10.40
C ALA A 325 18.40 20.71 -11.38
N ALA A 326 17.09 20.86 -11.14
CA ALA A 326 16.35 21.96 -11.78
C ALA A 326 16.64 23.22 -10.97
N PRO A 327 17.40 24.21 -11.50
CA PRO A 327 17.48 25.51 -10.87
C PRO A 327 16.05 26.03 -10.79
N PHE A 328 15.63 26.49 -9.61
CA PHE A 328 14.40 27.26 -9.50
C PHE A 328 14.47 28.40 -10.53
N PRO A 329 13.44 28.60 -11.39
CA PRO A 329 13.30 29.87 -12.07
C PRO A 329 13.09 30.92 -10.97
N GLY A 330 14.10 31.78 -10.79
CA GLY A 330 14.01 32.97 -9.96
C GLY A 330 13.05 34.00 -10.53
#